data_AF-A0A941UK31-F1
#
_entry.id   AF-A0A941UK31-F1
#
_cell.length_a   1.000
_cell.length_b   1.000
_cell.length_c   1.000
_cell.angle_alpha   90.00
_cell.angle_beta   90.00
_cell.angle_gamma   90.00
#
_symmetry.space_group_name_H-M   'P 1'
#
loop_
_entity.id
_entity.type
_entity.pdbx_description
1 polymer ?
#
loop_
_entity_poly.entity_id
_entity_poly.type
_entity_poly.pdbx_seq_one_letter_code
_entity_poly.pdbx_strand_id
1 'polypeptide(L)'
;FEKMIGFIQESRIATAMVGLLNAPRGTKLYRRLLKENRLVKLATGDNTDCSMNFIPKMKYERLISGYKNVIETIYSPKQYYGRVKQFLKDYHPTQRKVFHVKWSYLTAALKSVFILGIIAKDRFYYWRLFFWSLFRRPRLFPRAITFSIYGFHFRKVFEQHFHMIEKKGLP
;
A
#
# COMPACT_ATOMS: atom_id res chain seq x y z
N PHE A 1 7.65 -12.37 7.59
CA PHE A 1 6.58 -11.35 7.54
C PHE A 1 6.89 -10.22 8.50
N GLU A 2 7.03 -10.46 9.81
CA GLU A 2 7.39 -9.42 10.80
C GLU A 2 8.59 -8.55 10.44
N LYS A 3 9.72 -9.15 10.02
CA LYS A 3 10.89 -8.36 9.58
C LYS A 3 10.57 -7.37 8.45
N MET A 4 9.68 -7.74 7.52
CA MET A 4 9.26 -6.86 6.42
C MET A 4 8.34 -5.75 6.92
N ILE A 5 7.42 -6.07 7.84
CA ILE A 5 6.57 -5.07 8.50
C ILE A 5 7.46 -4.06 9.24
N GLY A 6 8.37 -4.53 10.09
CA GLY A 6 9.33 -3.70 10.83
C GLY A 6 10.11 -2.79 9.90
N PHE A 7 10.73 -3.36 8.86
CA PHE A 7 11.48 -2.59 7.86
C PHE A 7 10.63 -1.48 7.21
N ILE A 8 9.39 -1.76 6.82
CA ILE A 8 8.49 -0.76 6.21
C ILE A 8 8.15 0.36 7.20
N GLN A 9 7.87 0.03 8.47
CA GLN A 9 7.54 1.01 9.50
C GLN A 9 8.75 1.87 9.87
N GLU A 10 9.89 1.25 10.15
CA GLU A 10 11.13 1.89 10.59
C GLU A 10 11.72 2.80 9.52
N SER A 11 11.67 2.34 8.25
CA SER A 11 12.14 3.13 7.10
C SER A 11 11.14 4.19 6.64
N ARG A 12 9.96 4.27 7.28
CA ARG A 12 8.91 5.28 7.01
C ARG A 12 8.43 5.30 5.56
N ILE A 13 8.38 4.14 4.90
CA ILE A 13 7.96 4.03 3.50
C ILE A 13 6.46 4.33 3.39
N ALA A 14 6.10 5.53 2.93
CA ALA A 14 4.70 5.96 2.85
C ALA A 14 3.85 5.13 1.86
N THR A 15 4.45 4.71 0.74
CA THR A 15 3.82 3.91 -0.32
C THR A 15 4.58 2.59 -0.49
N ALA A 16 4.16 1.57 0.23
CA ALA A 16 4.82 0.27 0.22
C ALA A 16 4.13 -0.70 -0.75
N MET A 17 4.76 -0.96 -1.89
CA MET A 17 4.27 -1.93 -2.87
C MET A 17 4.73 -3.34 -2.47
N VAL A 18 3.90 -4.02 -1.68
CA VAL A 18 4.12 -5.42 -1.31
C VAL A 18 3.20 -6.27 -2.18
N GLY A 19 3.75 -7.31 -2.79
CA GLY A 19 3.02 -8.25 -3.62
C GLY A 19 3.58 -9.66 -3.51
N LEU A 20 2.84 -10.64 -4.00
CA LEU A 20 3.32 -12.01 -4.10
C LEU A 20 4.27 -12.16 -5.29
N LEU A 21 5.28 -13.01 -5.11
CA LEU A 21 6.33 -13.16 -6.11
C LEU A 21 5.78 -13.81 -7.37
N ASN A 22 6.06 -13.19 -8.50
CA ASN A 22 5.87 -13.76 -9.83
C ASN A 22 7.23 -13.96 -10.51
N ALA A 23 7.31 -14.94 -11.39
CA ALA A 23 8.49 -15.26 -12.18
C ALA A 23 8.22 -14.93 -13.66
N PRO A 24 8.59 -13.73 -14.15
CA PRO A 24 8.43 -13.36 -15.55
C PRO A 24 9.27 -14.23 -16.49
N ARG A 25 8.76 -14.48 -17.71
CA ARG A 25 9.46 -15.24 -18.75
C ARG A 25 10.84 -14.62 -19.04
N GLY A 26 11.84 -15.45 -19.28
CA GLY A 26 13.22 -15.02 -19.56
C GLY A 26 14.08 -14.76 -18.31
N THR A 27 13.49 -14.63 -17.11
CA THR A 27 14.26 -14.44 -15.87
C THR A 27 15.03 -15.69 -15.45
N LYS A 28 16.09 -15.52 -14.64
CA LYS A 28 16.80 -16.65 -14.01
C LYS A 28 15.85 -17.49 -13.15
N LEU A 29 14.95 -16.83 -12.40
CA LEU A 29 13.96 -17.49 -11.56
C LEU A 29 12.98 -18.34 -12.38
N TYR A 30 12.46 -17.82 -13.49
CA TYR A 30 11.57 -18.56 -14.39
C TYR A 30 12.25 -19.82 -14.93
N ARG A 31 13.48 -19.69 -15.46
CA ARG A 31 14.26 -20.84 -15.96
C ARG A 31 14.49 -21.90 -14.88
N ARG A 32 14.76 -21.49 -13.64
CA ARG A 32 14.92 -22.40 -12.50
C ARG A 32 13.60 -23.12 -12.19
N LEU A 33 12.50 -22.38 -12.02
CA LEU A 33 11.20 -22.95 -11.67
C LEU A 33 10.64 -23.87 -12.77
N LEU A 34 10.97 -23.59 -14.04
CA LEU A 34 10.64 -24.45 -15.17
C LEU A 34 11.38 -25.78 -15.04
N LYS A 35 12.69 -25.77 -14.77
CA LYS A 35 13.48 -26.99 -14.51
C LYS A 35 12.99 -27.77 -13.29
N GLU A 36 12.49 -27.07 -12.28
CA GLU A 36 11.93 -27.67 -11.05
C GLU A 36 10.47 -28.14 -11.23
N ASN A 37 9.84 -28.01 -12.41
CA ASN A 37 8.42 -28.32 -12.66
C ASN A 37 7.45 -27.63 -11.69
N ARG A 38 7.77 -26.40 -11.27
CA ARG A 38 6.97 -25.62 -10.31
C ARG A 38 6.18 -24.48 -10.95
N LEU A 39 6.31 -24.26 -12.26
CA LEU A 39 5.58 -23.20 -12.98
C LEU A 39 4.16 -23.66 -13.32
N VAL A 40 3.14 -22.87 -12.97
CA VAL A 40 1.72 -23.23 -13.18
C VAL A 40 1.02 -22.38 -14.23
N LYS A 41 1.46 -21.13 -14.46
CA LYS A 41 0.86 -20.23 -15.46
C LYS A 41 1.81 -19.10 -15.85
N LEU A 42 1.37 -18.23 -16.76
CA LEU A 42 2.06 -16.97 -17.03
C LEU A 42 1.84 -15.98 -15.89
N ALA A 43 2.83 -15.11 -15.67
CA ALA A 43 2.73 -14.02 -14.70
C ALA A 43 1.72 -12.97 -15.20
N THR A 44 0.88 -12.45 -14.31
CA THR A 44 -0.10 -11.39 -14.63
C THR A 44 0.56 -10.02 -14.72
N GLY A 45 1.60 -9.80 -13.91
CA GLY A 45 2.30 -8.52 -13.80
C GLY A 45 1.65 -7.52 -12.84
N ASP A 46 0.51 -7.87 -12.22
CA ASP A 46 -0.15 -7.06 -11.20
C ASP A 46 0.41 -7.42 -9.81
N ASN A 47 0.85 -6.41 -9.05
CA ASN A 47 1.43 -6.63 -7.73
C ASN A 47 0.39 -6.73 -6.60
N THR A 48 -0.88 -6.50 -6.89
CA THR A 48 -1.99 -6.45 -5.94
C THR A 48 -3.02 -7.57 -6.13
N ASP A 49 -3.01 -8.24 -7.29
CA ASP A 49 -3.96 -9.29 -7.67
C ASP A 49 -3.85 -10.60 -6.88
N CYS A 50 -2.87 -10.68 -5.97
CA CYS A 50 -2.59 -11.83 -5.12
C CYS A 50 -2.32 -13.12 -5.92
N SER A 51 -1.89 -13.00 -7.18
CA SER A 51 -1.54 -14.14 -8.01
C SER A 51 -0.08 -14.56 -7.81
N MET A 52 0.16 -15.86 -7.93
CA MET A 52 1.48 -16.43 -8.16
C MET A 52 1.44 -17.32 -9.38
N ASN A 53 2.55 -17.37 -10.11
CA ASN A 53 2.67 -18.18 -11.31
C ASN A 53 3.51 -19.46 -11.11
N PHE A 54 3.82 -19.80 -9.86
CA PHE A 54 4.55 -21.01 -9.49
C PHE A 54 4.12 -21.55 -8.12
N ILE A 55 4.39 -22.83 -7.86
CA ILE A 55 4.13 -23.52 -6.59
C ILE A 55 5.23 -23.13 -5.59
N PRO A 56 4.95 -22.40 -4.49
CA PRO A 56 5.95 -22.01 -3.51
C PRO A 56 6.50 -23.20 -2.72
N LYS A 57 7.73 -23.09 -2.19
CA LYS A 57 8.27 -24.09 -1.24
C LYS A 57 7.61 -23.99 0.15
N MET A 58 7.18 -22.78 0.51
CA MET A 58 6.38 -22.54 1.70
C MET A 58 4.95 -23.02 1.44
N LYS A 59 4.32 -23.66 2.42
CA LYS A 59 2.89 -24.00 2.35
C LYS A 59 2.07 -22.77 1.95
N TYR A 60 1.16 -22.94 1.00
CA TYR A 60 0.43 -21.84 0.37
C TYR A 60 -0.38 -21.05 1.40
N GLU A 61 -1.06 -21.74 2.31
CA GLU A 61 -1.90 -21.14 3.36
C GLU A 61 -1.06 -20.26 4.29
N ARG A 62 0.14 -20.72 4.66
CA ARG A 62 1.08 -19.95 5.49
C ARG A 62 1.58 -18.71 4.75
N LEU A 63 1.83 -18.81 3.45
CA LEU A 63 2.28 -17.68 2.63
C LEU A 63 1.18 -16.62 2.49
N ILE A 64 -0.05 -17.04 2.17
CA ILE A 64 -1.19 -16.14 2.02
C ILE A 64 -1.56 -15.50 3.35
N SER A 65 -1.65 -16.28 4.44
CA SER A 65 -1.92 -15.75 5.78
C SER A 65 -0.85 -14.71 6.20
N GLY A 66 0.43 -15.03 5.97
CA GLY A 66 1.51 -14.09 6.25
C GLY A 66 1.47 -12.82 5.40
N TYR A 67 1.09 -12.93 4.13
CA TYR A 67 0.89 -11.79 3.23
C TYR A 67 -0.29 -10.92 3.66
N LYS A 68 -1.45 -11.51 4.00
CA LYS A 68 -2.61 -10.80 4.55
C LYS A 68 -2.22 -10.02 5.80
N ASN A 69 -1.55 -10.67 6.76
CA ASN A 69 -1.06 -10.02 7.98
C ASN A 69 -0.16 -8.81 7.69
N VAL A 70 0.74 -8.91 6.71
CA VAL A 70 1.58 -7.76 6.30
C VAL A 70 0.72 -6.61 5.81
N ILE A 71 -0.16 -6.85 4.84
CA ILE A 71 -0.98 -5.82 4.20
C ILE A 71 -1.90 -5.15 5.21
N GLU A 72 -2.62 -5.94 6.00
CA GLU A 72 -3.52 -5.45 7.06
C GLU A 72 -2.76 -4.61 8.08
N THR A 73 -1.57 -5.05 8.49
CA THR A 73 -0.76 -4.32 9.47
C THR A 73 -0.23 -3.01 8.89
N ILE A 74 0.41 -3.02 7.72
CA ILE A 74 1.06 -1.82 7.16
C ILE A 74 0.04 -0.76 6.70
N TYR A 75 -1.17 -1.17 6.33
CA TYR A 75 -2.25 -0.27 5.90
C TYR A 75 -3.31 -0.02 6.97
N SER A 76 -3.21 -0.65 8.15
CA SER A 76 -4.04 -0.31 9.30
C SER A 76 -3.94 1.20 9.57
N PRO A 77 -5.06 1.89 9.88
CA PRO A 77 -5.05 3.34 10.03
C PRO A 77 -4.01 3.86 11.03
N LYS A 78 -3.87 3.18 12.18
CA LYS A 78 -2.89 3.56 13.20
C LYS A 78 -1.47 3.56 12.65
N GLN A 79 -1.08 2.47 12.00
CA GLN A 79 0.26 2.29 11.48
C GLN A 79 0.52 3.18 10.26
N TYR A 80 -0.41 3.19 9.31
CA TYR A 80 -0.28 3.96 8.06
C TYR A 80 -0.13 5.46 8.32
N TYR A 81 -1.08 6.08 9.03
CA TYR A 81 -1.02 7.52 9.28
C TYR A 81 0.13 7.91 10.20
N GLY A 82 0.48 7.03 11.16
CA GLY A 82 1.68 7.20 11.97
C GLY A 82 2.94 7.27 11.10
N ARG A 83 3.10 6.30 10.19
CA ARG A 83 4.21 6.21 9.24
C ARG A 83 4.29 7.41 8.31
N VAL A 84 3.17 7.81 7.71
CA VAL A 84 3.08 8.99 6.83
C VAL A 84 3.46 10.27 7.59
N LYS A 85 2.98 10.45 8.82
CA LYS A 85 3.35 11.60 9.65
C LYS A 85 4.85 11.67 9.89
N GLN A 86 5.49 10.55 10.22
CA GLN A 86 6.94 10.51 10.45
C GLN A 86 7.71 10.75 9.15
N PHE A 87 7.28 10.16 8.03
CA PHE A 87 7.86 10.46 6.71
C PHE A 87 7.84 11.98 6.41
N LEU A 88 6.71 12.66 6.62
CA LEU A 88 6.57 14.09 6.35
C LEU A 88 7.37 15.00 7.32
N LYS A 89 7.71 14.51 8.51
CA LYS A 89 8.62 15.22 9.43
C LYS A 89 10.06 15.21 8.91
N ASP A 90 10.51 14.06 8.40
CA ASP A 90 11.89 13.88 7.98
C ASP A 90 12.11 14.36 6.53
N TYR A 91 11.03 14.47 5.76
CA TYR A 91 11.09 14.88 4.37
C TYR A 91 11.36 16.38 4.22
N HIS A 92 12.53 16.71 3.67
CA HIS A 92 12.98 18.06 3.36
C HIS A 92 13.21 18.19 1.85
N PRO A 93 12.25 18.73 1.07
CA PRO A 93 12.41 18.84 -0.38
C PRO A 93 13.49 19.87 -0.72
N THR A 94 14.54 19.43 -1.43
CA THR A 94 15.68 20.27 -1.84
C THR A 94 15.30 21.32 -2.89
N GLN A 95 14.27 21.07 -3.69
CA GLN A 95 13.76 22.01 -4.69
C GLN A 95 12.38 22.56 -4.29
N ARG A 96 12.25 23.90 -4.36
CA ARG A 96 10.96 24.58 -4.24
C ARG A 96 10.15 24.32 -5.51
N LYS A 97 9.37 23.23 -5.54
CA LYS A 97 8.34 23.08 -6.57
C LYS A 97 7.23 24.10 -6.29
N VAL A 98 7.02 25.02 -7.22
CA VAL A 98 5.85 25.91 -7.21
C VAL A 98 4.62 25.03 -7.37
N PHE A 99 3.75 25.01 -6.36
CA PHE A 99 2.52 24.24 -6.42
C PHE A 99 1.49 25.04 -7.23
N HIS A 100 1.22 24.61 -8.47
CA HIS A 100 0.15 25.18 -9.27
C HIS A 100 -1.19 24.60 -8.82
N VAL A 101 -2.03 25.44 -8.22
CA VAL A 101 -3.38 25.06 -7.81
C VAL A 101 -4.22 24.85 -9.06
N LYS A 102 -4.49 23.59 -9.37
CA LYS A 102 -5.49 23.20 -10.37
C LYS A 102 -6.82 22.93 -9.69
N TRP A 103 -7.93 23.24 -10.36
CA TRP A 103 -9.28 22.95 -9.89
C TRP A 103 -9.47 21.48 -9.49
N SER A 104 -8.82 20.55 -10.20
CA SER A 104 -8.81 19.12 -9.87
C SER A 104 -8.22 18.80 -8.49
N TYR A 105 -7.26 19.58 -8.01
CA TYR A 105 -6.68 19.38 -6.67
C TYR A 105 -7.62 19.87 -5.57
N LEU A 106 -8.33 20.98 -5.80
CA LEU A 106 -9.31 21.49 -4.85
C LEU A 106 -10.49 20.51 -4.72
N THR A 107 -11.02 20.01 -5.85
CA THR A 107 -12.10 19.02 -5.82
C THR A 107 -11.67 17.72 -5.17
N ALA A 108 -10.44 17.26 -5.40
CA ALA A 108 -9.88 16.09 -4.72
C ALA A 108 -9.76 16.31 -3.20
N ALA A 109 -9.34 17.51 -2.75
CA ALA A 109 -9.26 17.84 -1.33
C ALA A 109 -10.64 17.92 -0.66
N LEU A 110 -11.63 18.52 -1.31
CA LEU A 110 -13.01 18.55 -0.80
C LEU A 110 -13.59 17.13 -0.72
N LYS A 111 -13.37 16.30 -1.76
CA LYS A 111 -13.74 14.88 -1.74
C LYS A 111 -13.03 14.12 -0.61
N SER A 112 -11.75 14.39 -0.35
CA SER A 112 -11.04 13.74 0.74
C SER A 112 -11.59 14.14 2.11
N VAL A 113 -11.96 15.42 2.30
CA VAL A 113 -12.62 15.87 3.55
C VAL A 113 -13.96 15.17 3.75
N PHE A 114 -14.77 15.04 2.70
CA PHE A 114 -16.06 14.35 2.81
C PHE A 114 -15.89 12.84 3.03
N ILE A 115 -15.17 12.16 2.15
CA ILE A 115 -15.03 10.70 2.16
C ILE A 115 -14.18 10.24 3.35
N LEU A 116 -13.01 10.83 3.58
CA LEU A 116 -12.08 10.40 4.64
C LEU A 116 -12.38 11.07 5.99
N GLY A 117 -12.83 12.31 5.97
CA GLY A 117 -13.07 13.09 7.19
C GLY A 117 -14.45 12.85 7.83
N ILE A 118 -15.46 12.46 7.04
CA ILE A 118 -16.84 12.27 7.54
C ILE A 118 -17.24 10.80 7.46
N ILE A 119 -17.16 10.20 6.26
CA ILE A 119 -17.69 8.84 6.03
C ILE A 119 -16.76 7.75 6.57
N ALA A 120 -15.44 7.89 6.40
CA ALA A 120 -14.52 6.81 6.69
C ALA A 120 -14.42 6.49 8.19
N LYS A 121 -14.30 5.19 8.51
CA LYS A 121 -14.16 4.69 9.89
C LYS A 121 -12.88 5.21 10.56
N ASP A 122 -11.85 5.51 9.77
CA ASP A 122 -10.55 5.98 10.24
C ASP A 122 -10.39 7.51 10.26
N ARG A 123 -11.50 8.26 10.21
CA ARG A 123 -11.53 9.74 10.21
C ARG A 123 -10.69 10.40 11.29
N PHE A 124 -10.58 9.80 12.48
CA PHE A 124 -9.73 10.33 13.56
C PHE A 124 -8.26 10.43 13.14
N TYR A 125 -7.73 9.40 12.48
CA TYR A 125 -6.34 9.41 12.00
C TYR A 125 -6.15 10.40 10.85
N TYR A 126 -7.15 10.51 9.97
CA TYR A 126 -7.18 11.51 8.91
C TYR A 126 -7.10 12.93 9.48
N TRP A 127 -8.02 13.32 10.37
CA TRP A 127 -8.04 14.66 10.95
C TRP A 127 -6.76 14.99 11.74
N ARG A 128 -6.21 13.99 12.45
CA ARG A 128 -4.93 14.16 13.16
C ARG A 128 -3.78 14.47 12.21
N LEU A 129 -3.71 13.83 11.04
CA LEU A 129 -2.69 14.13 10.03
C LEU A 129 -3.00 15.44 9.29
N PHE A 130 -4.27 15.70 8.99
CA PHE A 130 -4.77 16.88 8.31
C PHE A 130 -4.37 18.15 9.06
N PHE A 131 -4.81 18.31 10.33
CA PHE A 131 -4.51 19.50 11.11
C PHE A 131 -3.02 19.60 11.45
N TRP A 132 -2.37 18.47 11.75
CA TRP A 132 -0.93 18.47 12.00
C TRP A 132 -0.16 18.99 10.78
N SER A 133 -0.46 18.52 9.58
CA SER A 133 0.22 18.96 8.36
C SER A 133 -0.17 20.39 7.98
N LEU A 134 -1.42 20.80 8.18
CA LEU A 134 -1.89 22.16 7.93
C LEU A 134 -1.14 23.20 8.79
N PHE A 135 -0.98 22.95 10.09
CA PHE A 135 -0.39 23.92 11.01
C PHE A 135 1.13 23.76 11.21
N ARG A 136 1.69 22.54 11.16
CA ARG A 136 3.12 22.30 11.44
C ARG A 136 3.97 22.15 10.18
N ARG A 137 3.41 21.72 9.05
CA ARG A 137 4.12 21.50 7.78
C ARG A 137 3.27 21.94 6.58
N PRO A 138 2.76 23.19 6.51
CA PRO A 138 1.78 23.63 5.50
C PRO A 138 2.26 23.40 4.06
N ARG A 139 3.56 23.53 3.79
CA ARG A 139 4.15 23.25 2.47
C ARG A 139 3.99 21.80 2.01
N LEU A 140 3.87 20.86 2.95
CA LEU A 140 3.68 19.43 2.70
C LEU A 140 2.22 19.00 2.85
N PHE A 141 1.31 19.92 3.18
CA PHE A 141 -0.11 19.62 3.33
C PHE A 141 -0.73 18.95 2.09
N PRO A 142 -0.50 19.42 0.84
CA PRO A 142 -1.02 18.73 -0.33
C PRO A 142 -0.56 17.26 -0.42
N ARG A 143 0.69 16.98 -0.05
CA ARG A 143 1.22 15.61 -0.02
C ARG A 143 0.59 14.76 1.08
N ALA A 144 0.30 15.36 2.24
CA ALA A 144 -0.41 14.67 3.32
C ALA A 144 -1.81 14.23 2.86
N ILE A 145 -2.51 15.08 2.12
CA ILE A 145 -3.80 14.73 1.50
C ILE A 145 -3.61 13.61 0.46
N THR A 146 -2.62 13.72 -0.44
CA THR A 146 -2.32 12.67 -1.42
C THR A 146 -2.07 11.31 -0.75
N PHE A 147 -1.24 11.26 0.28
CA PHE A 147 -1.00 10.01 1.02
C PHE A 147 -2.25 9.51 1.75
N SER A 148 -3.09 10.40 2.28
CA SER A 148 -4.35 9.97 2.90
C SER A 148 -5.26 9.28 1.87
N ILE A 149 -5.35 9.84 0.65
CA ILE A 149 -6.09 9.24 -0.46
C ILE A 149 -5.48 7.90 -0.87
N TYR A 150 -4.15 7.82 -0.99
CA TYR A 150 -3.46 6.56 -1.32
C TYR A 150 -3.69 5.48 -0.26
N GLY A 151 -3.57 5.81 1.03
CA GLY A 151 -3.84 4.87 2.12
C GLY A 151 -5.26 4.31 2.08
N PHE A 152 -6.25 5.16 1.79
CA PHE A 152 -7.63 4.72 1.58
C PHE A 152 -7.75 3.79 0.37
N HIS A 153 -7.14 4.16 -0.76
CA HIS A 153 -7.18 3.35 -1.97
C HIS A 153 -6.54 1.98 -1.76
N PHE A 154 -5.35 1.91 -1.14
CA PHE A 154 -4.68 0.65 -0.85
C PHE A 154 -5.55 -0.28 -0.01
N ARG A 155 -6.16 0.24 1.07
CA ARG A 155 -7.09 -0.57 1.87
C ARG A 155 -8.24 -1.11 1.03
N LYS A 156 -8.86 -0.27 0.20
CA LYS A 156 -9.97 -0.70 -0.65
C LYS A 156 -9.59 -1.76 -1.67
N VAL A 157 -8.45 -1.58 -2.35
CA VAL A 157 -7.94 -2.56 -3.32
C VAL A 157 -7.65 -3.88 -2.63
N PHE A 158 -6.95 -3.89 -1.50
CA PHE A 158 -6.62 -5.14 -0.82
C PHE A 158 -7.83 -5.82 -0.16
N GLU A 159 -8.78 -5.05 0.40
CA GLU A 159 -10.07 -5.57 0.87
C GLU A 159 -10.79 -6.35 -0.26
N GLN A 160 -10.85 -5.77 -1.46
CA GLN A 160 -11.49 -6.40 -2.62
C GLN A 160 -10.78 -7.70 -3.04
N HIS A 161 -9.45 -7.68 -3.12
CA HIS A 161 -8.67 -8.84 -3.52
C HIS A 161 -8.74 -9.98 -2.49
N PHE A 162 -8.67 -9.67 -1.20
CA PHE A 162 -8.78 -10.69 -0.15
C PHE A 162 -10.17 -11.34 -0.13
N HIS A 163 -11.23 -10.57 -0.36
CA HIS A 163 -12.59 -11.10 -0.51
C HIS A 163 -12.72 -12.02 -1.73
N MET A 164 -12.04 -11.69 -2.84
CA MET A 164 -12.03 -12.56 -4.03
C MET A 164 -11.31 -13.89 -3.79
N ILE A 165 -10.20 -13.88 -3.04
CA ILE A 165 -9.47 -15.11 -2.68
C ILE A 165 -10.35 -16.02 -1.81
N GLU A 166 -11.05 -15.45 -0.83
CA GLU A 166 -11.92 -16.21 0.07
C GLU A 166 -13.13 -16.80 -0.66
N LYS A 167 -13.71 -16.07 -1.61
CA LYS A 167 -14.86 -16.56 -2.41
C LYS A 167 -14.50 -17.64 -3.42
N LYS A 168 -13.33 -17.57 -4.06
CA LYS A 168 -12.98 -18.50 -5.15
C LYS A 168 -12.62 -19.90 -4.65
N GLY A 169 -12.47 -20.09 -3.33
CA GLY A 169 -11.80 -21.28 -2.80
C GLY A 169 -10.33 -21.24 -3.17
N LEU A 170 -9.49 -21.76 -2.27
CA LEU A 170 -8.08 -21.97 -2.58
C LEU A 170 -7.98 -22.88 -3.82
N PRO A 171 -7.11 -22.61 -4.80
CA PRO A 171 -6.69 -23.66 -5.72
C PRO A 171 -5.97 -24.78 -4.97
#